data_AF-K9VF44-F1
#
_entry.id   AF-K9VF44-F1
#
_cell.length_a   1.000
_cell.length_b   1.000
_cell.length_c   1.000
_cell.angle_alpha   90.00
_cell.angle_beta   90.00
_cell.angle_gamma   90.00
#
_symmetry.space_group_name_H-M   'P 1'
#
loop_
_entity.id
_entity.type
_entity.pdbx_description
1 polymer ?
#
loop_
_entity_poly.entity_id
_entity_poly.type
_entity_poly.pdbx_seq_one_letter_code
_entity_poly.pdbx_strand_id
1 'polypeptide(L)'
;MKFRILKSAFSASIIALAAPILANSPALAQTPSFFCGAAGGRPATIAVQQGKNIPVILWLADNYFNESGEDAITRCTRVSGILNNSQPQGSWENIVTAGASTSGQLIICAANPQDGSCRLLYQVPKGQNPEQARQELLKRVTNPNVSVSPVKVN
;
A
#
# COMPACT_ATOMS: atom_id res chain seq x y z
N MET A 1 51.80 6.94 -75.61
CA MET A 1 51.70 5.92 -74.53
C MET A 1 51.86 6.65 -73.20
N LYS A 2 51.05 6.57 -72.14
CA LYS A 2 49.99 5.64 -71.70
C LYS A 2 49.20 6.36 -70.58
N PHE A 3 47.88 6.19 -70.62
CA PHE A 3 46.83 6.31 -69.58
C PHE A 3 47.03 7.21 -68.34
N ARG A 4 46.22 8.28 -68.26
CA ARG A 4 45.88 8.96 -67.00
C ARG A 4 44.69 8.24 -66.35
N ILE A 5 44.90 7.69 -65.17
CA ILE A 5 43.89 6.95 -64.38
C ILE A 5 42.92 7.97 -63.75
N LEU A 6 41.64 7.90 -64.09
CA LEU A 6 40.58 8.64 -63.40
C LEU A 6 40.38 8.04 -61.99
N LYS A 7 40.50 8.87 -60.96
CA LYS A 7 40.13 8.53 -59.60
C LYS A 7 38.60 8.62 -59.47
N SER A 8 37.93 7.47 -59.49
CA SER A 8 36.50 7.37 -59.14
C SER A 8 36.36 7.51 -57.62
N ALA A 9 35.69 8.57 -57.16
CA ALA A 9 35.32 8.73 -55.76
C ALA A 9 33.95 8.08 -55.54
N PHE A 10 33.92 6.94 -54.85
CA PHE A 10 32.69 6.35 -54.35
C PHE A 10 32.20 7.18 -53.15
N SER A 11 31.17 8.00 -53.35
CA SER A 11 30.46 8.68 -52.26
C SER A 11 29.67 7.66 -51.44
N ALA A 12 30.13 7.35 -50.24
CA ALA A 12 29.36 6.58 -49.26
C ALA A 12 28.28 7.48 -48.63
N SER A 13 27.00 7.20 -48.90
CA SER A 13 25.88 7.80 -48.17
C SER A 13 25.63 7.00 -46.89
N ILE A 14 25.85 7.62 -45.73
CA ILE A 14 25.49 7.07 -44.42
C ILE A 14 24.08 7.56 -44.10
N ILE A 15 23.09 6.67 -44.15
CA ILE A 15 21.73 6.99 -43.70
C ILE A 15 21.72 6.82 -42.17
N ALA A 16 21.76 7.95 -41.45
CA ALA A 16 21.57 7.95 -40.00
C ALA A 16 20.07 7.76 -39.68
N LEU A 17 19.70 6.55 -39.26
CA LEU A 17 18.37 6.25 -38.72
C LEU A 17 18.26 6.87 -37.32
N ALA A 18 17.61 8.04 -37.21
CA ALA A 18 17.19 8.58 -35.93
C ALA A 18 15.96 7.80 -35.43
N ALA A 19 16.13 6.98 -34.40
CA ALA A 19 15.01 6.35 -33.72
C ALA A 19 14.29 7.38 -32.82
N PRO A 20 12.96 7.52 -32.89
CA PRO A 20 12.23 8.30 -31.91
C PRO A 20 12.29 7.56 -30.56
N ILE A 21 12.96 8.15 -29.59
CA ILE A 21 12.97 7.66 -28.21
C ILE A 21 11.58 7.97 -27.63
N LEU A 22 10.65 7.03 -27.75
CA LEU A 22 9.40 7.07 -26.98
C LEU A 22 9.75 6.80 -25.52
N ALA A 23 10.05 7.87 -24.79
CA ALA A 23 10.22 7.82 -23.34
C ALA A 23 8.84 7.61 -22.69
N ASN A 24 8.34 6.38 -22.68
CA ASN A 24 7.25 5.98 -21.82
C ASN A 24 7.78 5.90 -20.39
N SER A 25 7.80 7.02 -19.66
CA SER A 25 8.03 6.96 -18.22
C SER A 25 6.90 6.14 -17.60
N PRO A 26 7.18 5.01 -16.93
CA PRO A 26 6.14 4.32 -16.17
C PRO A 26 5.64 5.31 -15.13
N ALA A 27 4.34 5.61 -15.16
CA ALA A 27 3.72 6.32 -14.05
C ALA A 27 3.92 5.42 -12.83
N LEU A 28 4.90 5.75 -11.98
CA LEU A 28 5.09 5.12 -10.69
C LEU A 28 3.73 5.19 -9.99
N ALA A 29 3.08 4.03 -9.82
CA ALA A 29 1.86 3.93 -9.06
C ALA A 29 2.17 4.55 -7.68
N GLN A 30 1.57 5.71 -7.41
CA GLN A 30 1.85 6.43 -6.16
C GLN A 30 1.38 5.56 -5.01
N THR A 31 2.32 5.04 -4.23
CA THR A 31 1.99 4.22 -3.09
C THR A 31 1.22 5.07 -2.08
N PRO A 32 0.11 4.55 -1.52
CA PRO A 32 -0.70 5.34 -0.60
C PRO A 32 0.06 5.61 0.70
N SER A 33 -0.06 6.84 1.20
CA SER A 33 0.27 7.16 2.59
C SER A 33 -0.98 7.08 3.46
N PHE A 34 -0.82 7.01 4.77
CA PHE A 34 -1.87 6.80 5.75
C PHE A 34 -1.81 7.84 6.86
N PHE A 35 -2.94 8.28 7.37
CA PHE A 35 -2.99 9.15 8.55
C PHE A 35 -4.27 8.88 9.34
N CYS A 36 -4.28 9.31 10.60
CA CYS A 36 -5.50 9.30 11.40
C CYS A 36 -6.28 10.60 11.13
N GLY A 37 -7.54 10.46 10.73
CA GLY A 37 -8.45 11.58 10.55
C GLY A 37 -9.86 11.20 10.98
N ALA A 38 -10.86 11.82 10.37
CA ALA A 38 -12.26 11.54 10.67
C ALA A 38 -13.05 11.21 9.39
N ALA A 39 -13.99 10.26 9.52
CA ALA A 39 -14.98 9.96 8.49
C ALA A 39 -16.34 9.73 9.17
N GLY A 40 -17.38 10.47 8.75
CA GLY A 40 -18.71 10.37 9.36
C GLY A 40 -18.73 10.67 10.86
N GLY A 41 -17.88 11.59 11.32
CA GLY A 41 -17.78 11.99 12.73
C GLY A 41 -17.02 11.00 13.64
N ARG A 42 -16.41 9.94 13.08
CA ARG A 42 -15.64 8.94 13.84
C ARG A 42 -14.18 8.92 13.40
N PRO A 43 -13.25 8.53 14.29
CA PRO A 43 -11.86 8.32 13.92
C PRO A 43 -11.73 7.30 12.78
N ALA A 44 -10.88 7.61 11.82
CA ALA A 44 -10.65 6.76 10.65
C ALA A 44 -9.18 6.75 10.26
N THR A 45 -8.66 5.57 9.95
CA THR A 45 -7.41 5.46 9.20
C THR A 45 -7.72 5.77 7.75
N ILE A 46 -7.11 6.83 7.23
CA ILE A 46 -7.36 7.37 5.90
C ILE A 46 -6.10 7.14 5.06
N ALA A 47 -6.29 6.53 3.89
CA ALA A 47 -5.27 6.46 2.86
C ALA A 47 -5.33 7.71 1.97
N VAL A 48 -4.17 8.28 1.64
CA VAL A 48 -4.02 9.33 0.64
C VAL A 48 -3.44 8.71 -0.61
N GLN A 49 -4.22 8.71 -1.69
CA GLN A 49 -3.77 8.24 -3.00
C GLN A 49 -4.23 9.23 -4.08
N GLN A 50 -3.28 9.74 -4.88
CA GLN A 50 -3.56 10.70 -5.95
C GLN A 50 -4.36 11.93 -5.47
N GLY A 51 -4.02 12.45 -4.28
CA GLY A 51 -4.69 13.59 -3.65
C GLY A 51 -6.09 13.31 -3.08
N LYS A 52 -6.57 12.06 -3.10
CA LYS A 52 -7.85 11.66 -2.52
C LYS A 52 -7.66 11.07 -1.14
N ASN A 53 -8.51 11.50 -0.21
CA ASN A 53 -8.61 10.95 1.14
C ASN A 53 -9.64 9.82 1.15
N ILE A 54 -9.19 8.60 1.40
CA ILE A 54 -9.99 7.37 1.29
C ILE A 54 -9.98 6.67 2.65
N PRO A 55 -11.09 6.66 3.40
CA PRO A 55 -11.19 5.92 4.65
C PRO A 55 -11.02 4.42 4.40
N VAL A 56 -10.07 3.78 5.08
CA VAL A 56 -9.81 2.32 4.95
C VAL A 56 -10.24 1.55 6.19
N ILE A 57 -10.13 2.15 7.38
CA ILE A 57 -10.64 1.60 8.64
C ILE A 57 -11.44 2.69 9.36
N LEU A 58 -12.63 2.34 9.82
CA LEU A 58 -13.49 3.17 10.64
C LEU A 58 -13.55 2.60 12.06
N TRP A 59 -13.14 3.40 13.04
CA TRP A 59 -13.05 3.00 14.45
C TRP A 59 -14.36 3.36 15.14
N LEU A 60 -15.18 2.36 15.43
CA LEU A 60 -16.58 2.56 15.82
C LEU A 60 -16.79 2.69 17.33
N ALA A 61 -15.98 2.04 18.15
CA ALA A 61 -16.22 1.99 19.59
C ALA A 61 -15.08 2.68 20.35
N ASP A 62 -15.42 3.38 21.43
CA ASP A 62 -14.43 3.98 22.35
C ASP A 62 -14.07 3.00 23.49
N ASN A 63 -14.69 1.83 23.48
CA ASN A 63 -14.61 0.84 24.54
C ASN A 63 -13.41 -0.11 24.35
N TYR A 64 -12.46 0.07 25.26
CA TYR A 64 -11.47 -0.88 25.78
C TYR A 64 -11.60 -2.31 25.25
N PHE A 65 -10.70 -2.68 24.34
CA PHE A 65 -10.36 -4.09 24.13
C PHE A 65 -9.36 -4.53 25.20
N ASN A 66 -9.57 -5.73 25.74
CA ASN A 66 -8.81 -6.28 26.85
C ASN A 66 -7.31 -6.52 26.57
N GLU A 67 -6.85 -6.39 25.32
CA GLU A 67 -5.42 -6.54 24.99
C GLU A 67 -4.66 -5.22 24.84
N SER A 68 -5.29 -4.16 24.32
CA SER A 68 -4.60 -2.86 24.16
C SER A 68 -5.09 -1.77 25.11
N GLY A 69 -6.35 -1.82 25.57
CA GLY A 69 -6.95 -0.77 26.40
C GLY A 69 -7.01 0.61 25.73
N GLU A 70 -6.90 0.67 24.40
CA GLU A 70 -6.81 1.91 23.63
C GLU A 70 -8.18 2.40 23.15
N ASP A 71 -8.40 3.71 23.24
CA ASP A 71 -9.56 4.37 22.62
C ASP A 71 -9.47 4.41 21.08
N ALA A 72 -10.54 4.82 20.41
CA ALA A 72 -10.63 4.84 18.95
C ALA A 72 -9.56 5.75 18.29
N ILE A 73 -9.22 6.88 18.89
CA ILE A 73 -8.21 7.82 18.36
C ILE A 73 -6.80 7.25 18.49
N THR A 74 -6.50 6.62 19.62
CA THR A 74 -5.22 5.97 19.89
C THR A 74 -4.98 4.83 18.92
N ARG A 75 -5.99 3.96 18.72
CA ARG A 75 -5.95 2.89 17.72
C ARG A 75 -5.74 3.45 16.31
N CYS A 76 -6.51 4.45 15.94
CA CYS A 76 -6.40 5.13 14.65
C CYS A 76 -4.99 5.68 14.39
N THR A 77 -4.41 6.37 15.38
CA THR A 77 -3.07 6.96 15.29
C THR A 77 -1.99 5.89 15.17
N ARG A 78 -2.02 4.88 16.05
CA ARG A 78 -1.09 3.75 16.03
C ARG A 78 -1.13 3.00 14.70
N VAL A 79 -2.32 2.65 14.23
CA VAL A 79 -2.49 1.85 13.01
C VAL A 79 -2.08 2.63 11.77
N SER A 80 -2.44 3.90 11.67
CA SER A 80 -1.98 4.75 10.57
C SER A 80 -0.45 4.87 10.54
N GLY A 81 0.20 5.00 11.71
CA GLY A 81 1.65 4.99 11.84
C GLY A 81 2.28 3.65 11.43
N ILE A 82 1.70 2.52 11.86
CA ILE A 82 2.17 1.19 11.46
C ILE A 82 2.10 1.01 9.95
N LEU A 83 0.96 1.36 9.33
CA LEU A 83 0.79 1.22 7.88
C LEU A 83 1.78 2.09 7.12
N ASN A 84 1.94 3.37 7.49
CA ASN A 84 2.96 4.24 6.89
C ASN A 84 4.37 3.66 6.95
N ASN A 85 4.75 3.11 8.09
CA ASN A 85 6.11 2.60 8.29
C ASN A 85 6.31 1.22 7.66
N SER A 86 5.24 0.47 7.39
CA SER A 86 5.30 -0.87 6.78
C SER A 86 5.34 -0.80 5.25
N GLN A 87 4.72 0.21 4.66
CA GLN A 87 4.58 0.37 3.22
C GLN A 87 5.90 0.37 2.42
N PRO A 88 7.06 0.87 2.94
CA PRO A 88 8.35 0.75 2.26
C PRO A 88 8.99 -0.64 2.33
N GLN A 89 8.45 -1.55 3.14
CA GLN A 89 9.13 -2.79 3.54
C GLN A 89 8.82 -3.99 2.63
N GLY A 90 7.89 -3.87 1.68
CA GLY A 90 7.55 -4.95 0.74
C GLY A 90 6.10 -4.91 0.26
N SER A 91 5.66 -6.02 -0.34
CA SER A 91 4.26 -6.20 -0.76
C SER A 91 3.34 -6.31 0.46
N TRP A 92 2.18 -5.64 0.39
CA TRP A 92 1.14 -5.74 1.42
C TRP A 92 0.67 -7.18 1.68
N GLU A 93 0.78 -8.08 0.70
CA GLU A 93 0.40 -9.49 0.87
C GLU A 93 1.24 -10.19 1.94
N ASN A 94 2.51 -9.80 2.09
CA ASN A 94 3.45 -10.35 3.07
C ASN A 94 3.44 -9.57 4.38
N ILE A 95 2.99 -8.30 4.35
CA ILE A 95 2.91 -7.43 5.53
C ILE A 95 1.62 -7.69 6.30
N VAL A 96 0.47 -7.73 5.62
CA VAL A 96 -0.83 -7.86 6.28
C VAL A 96 -1.15 -9.34 6.49
N THR A 97 -1.00 -9.79 7.73
CA THR A 97 -1.19 -11.19 8.14
C THR A 97 -2.36 -11.34 9.11
N ALA A 98 -2.95 -12.54 9.16
CA ALA A 98 -3.89 -12.94 10.18
C ALA A 98 -3.18 -13.86 11.19
N GLY A 99 -3.55 -13.77 12.46
CA GLY A 99 -2.96 -14.59 13.51
C GLY A 99 -3.83 -14.69 14.75
N ALA A 100 -3.27 -15.27 15.80
CA ALA A 100 -3.85 -15.28 17.13
C ALA A 100 -2.92 -14.53 18.09
N SER A 101 -3.50 -13.74 18.98
CA SER A 101 -2.79 -13.14 20.10
C SER A 101 -2.39 -14.20 21.13
N THR A 102 -1.61 -13.80 22.14
CA THR A 102 -1.25 -14.67 23.26
C THR A 102 -2.46 -15.13 24.08
N SER A 103 -3.57 -14.37 24.07
CA SER A 103 -4.82 -14.75 24.74
C SER A 103 -5.80 -15.53 23.83
N GLY A 104 -5.38 -15.86 22.60
CA GLY A 104 -6.17 -16.62 21.63
C GLY A 104 -7.17 -15.78 20.83
N GLN A 105 -7.10 -14.45 20.91
CA GLN A 105 -7.94 -13.57 20.10
C GLN A 105 -7.44 -13.53 18.67
N LEU A 106 -8.36 -13.63 17.71
CA LEU A 106 -8.03 -13.50 16.30
C LEU A 106 -7.70 -12.04 15.97
N ILE A 107 -6.54 -11.81 15.36
CA ILE A 107 -6.01 -10.48 15.10
C ILE A 107 -5.49 -10.35 13.66
N ILE A 108 -5.50 -9.12 13.16
CA ILE A 108 -4.82 -8.72 11.94
C ILE A 108 -3.55 -7.95 12.32
N CYS A 109 -2.44 -8.29 11.70
CA CYS A 109 -1.10 -7.80 12.01
C CYS A 109 -0.46 -7.14 10.78
N ALA A 110 0.41 -6.18 11.03
CA ALA A 110 1.51 -5.86 10.12
C ALA A 110 2.74 -6.64 10.60
N ALA A 111 3.09 -7.71 9.89
CA ALA A 111 4.30 -8.46 10.16
C ALA A 111 5.52 -7.55 10.02
N ASN A 112 6.45 -7.66 10.95
CA ASN A 112 7.79 -7.10 10.79
C ASN A 112 8.61 -8.06 9.91
N PRO A 113 9.18 -7.61 8.79
CA PRO A 113 9.93 -8.46 7.88
C PRO A 113 11.25 -9.00 8.48
N GLN A 114 11.76 -8.40 9.56
CA GLN A 114 13.02 -8.81 10.19
C GLN A 114 12.86 -10.04 11.08
N ASP A 115 11.79 -10.08 11.87
CA ASP A 115 11.60 -11.09 12.93
C ASP A 115 10.21 -11.75 12.91
N GLY A 116 9.34 -11.35 11.97
CA GLY A 116 7.96 -11.85 11.87
C GLY A 116 7.04 -11.36 12.99
N SER A 117 7.50 -10.47 13.87
CA SER A 117 6.71 -9.98 15.00
C SER A 117 5.43 -9.27 14.53
N CYS A 118 4.34 -9.52 15.24
CA CYS A 118 3.05 -8.89 14.94
C CYS A 118 3.02 -7.48 15.52
N ARG A 119 2.96 -6.47 14.65
CA ARG A 119 2.47 -5.14 15.03
C ARG A 119 0.95 -5.15 14.82
N LEU A 120 0.19 -5.15 15.92
CA LEU A 120 -1.26 -5.24 15.89
C LEU A 120 -1.85 -4.15 14.98
N LEU A 121 -2.73 -4.51 14.04
CA LEU A 121 -3.57 -3.57 13.31
C LEU A 121 -4.92 -3.48 14.01
N TYR A 122 -5.65 -4.58 14.08
CA TYR A 122 -6.89 -4.66 14.85
C TYR A 122 -7.23 -6.09 15.23
N GLN A 123 -8.07 -6.25 16.24
CA GLN A 123 -8.70 -7.52 16.56
C GLN A 123 -9.86 -7.80 15.63
N VAL A 124 -9.93 -9.00 15.09
CA VAL A 124 -11.02 -9.46 14.23
C VAL A 124 -12.31 -9.50 15.06
N PRO A 125 -13.41 -8.88 14.60
CA PRO A 125 -14.69 -8.93 15.31
C PRO A 125 -15.14 -10.37 15.56
N LYS A 126 -15.74 -10.62 16.73
CA LYS A 126 -16.18 -11.97 17.12
C LYS A 126 -17.07 -12.60 16.04
N GLY A 127 -16.79 -13.86 15.69
CA GLY A 127 -17.53 -14.62 14.70
C GLY A 127 -17.14 -14.35 13.24
N GLN A 128 -16.23 -13.41 12.96
CA GLN A 128 -15.68 -13.23 11.61
C GLN A 128 -14.50 -14.15 11.33
N ASN A 129 -14.35 -14.53 10.07
CA ASN A 129 -13.20 -15.29 9.61
C ASN A 129 -11.96 -14.36 9.51
N PRO A 130 -10.82 -14.72 10.13
CA PRO A 130 -9.65 -13.85 10.18
C PRO A 130 -8.97 -13.69 8.82
N GLU A 131 -8.99 -14.71 7.97
CA GLU A 131 -8.44 -14.60 6.61
C GLU A 131 -9.32 -13.69 5.75
N GLN A 132 -10.65 -13.78 5.88
CA GLN A 132 -11.55 -12.84 5.20
C GLN A 132 -11.30 -11.40 5.66
N ALA A 133 -11.14 -11.14 6.96
CA ALA A 133 -10.81 -9.82 7.49
C ALA A 133 -9.46 -9.30 6.94
N ARG A 134 -8.46 -10.18 6.85
CA ARG A 134 -7.16 -9.89 6.23
C ARG A 134 -7.31 -9.46 4.77
N GLN A 135 -8.06 -10.22 3.97
CA GLN A 135 -8.30 -9.93 2.55
C GLN A 135 -9.04 -8.60 2.35
N GLU A 136 -10.04 -8.33 3.19
CA GLU A 136 -10.76 -7.06 3.15
C GLU A 136 -9.84 -5.87 3.46
N LEU A 137 -8.96 -5.99 4.46
CA LEU A 137 -7.98 -4.94 4.72
C LEU A 137 -6.97 -4.80 3.58
N LEU A 138 -6.41 -5.92 3.13
CA LEU A 138 -5.42 -5.98 2.04
C LEU A 138 -5.93 -5.26 0.78
N LYS A 139 -7.16 -5.53 0.37
CA LYS A 139 -7.82 -4.86 -0.76
C LYS A 139 -7.81 -3.34 -0.63
N ARG A 140 -8.03 -2.82 0.59
CA ARG A 140 -8.14 -1.38 0.88
C ARG A 140 -6.79 -0.70 1.02
N VAL A 141 -5.76 -1.38 1.51
CA VAL A 141 -4.42 -0.79 1.67
C VAL A 141 -3.57 -0.89 0.40
N THR A 142 -3.79 -1.91 -0.43
CA THR A 142 -3.04 -2.09 -1.69
C THR A 142 -3.51 -1.15 -2.79
N ASN A 143 -4.82 -0.97 -2.94
CA ASN A 143 -5.39 -0.03 -3.90
C ASN A 143 -6.65 0.65 -3.31
N PRO A 144 -6.46 1.62 -2.41
CA PRO A 144 -7.55 2.39 -1.82
C PRO A 144 -8.51 2.92 -2.88
N ASN A 145 -9.81 2.68 -2.69
CA ASN A 145 -10.85 3.09 -3.63
C ASN A 145 -12.05 3.67 -2.88
N VAL A 146 -12.49 4.87 -3.29
CA VAL A 146 -13.64 5.60 -2.71
C VAL A 146 -14.96 4.83 -2.81
N SER A 147 -15.11 3.89 -3.74
CA SER A 147 -16.33 3.08 -3.88
C SER A 147 -16.40 1.91 -2.90
N VAL A 148 -15.30 1.61 -2.20
CA VAL A 148 -15.23 0.51 -1.24
C VAL A 148 -15.40 1.07 0.17
N SER A 149 -16.40 0.59 0.89
CA SER A 149 -16.64 1.00 2.29
C SER A 149 -15.47 0.60 3.20
N PRO A 150 -15.08 1.42 4.20
CA PRO A 150 -14.00 1.08 5.14
C PRO A 150 -14.34 -0.17 5.95
N VAL A 151 -13.29 -0.87 6.44
CA VAL A 151 -13.46 -1.91 7.46
C VAL A 151 -13.99 -1.25 8.72
N LYS A 152 -15.06 -1.80 9.29
CA LYS A 152 -15.63 -1.33 10.55
C LYS A 152 -15.04 -2.14 11.69
N VAL A 153 -14.28 -1.49 12.55
CA VAL A 153 -13.67 -2.11 13.73
C VAL A 153 -14.35 -1.51 14.95
N ASN A 154 -15.03 -2.36 15.71
CA ASN A 154 -15.49 -1.98 17.04
C ASN A 154 -14.28 -1.83 17.94
#